data_AF-A0A2T5DES7-F1
#
_entry.id   AF-A0A2T5DES7-F1
#
_cell.length_a   1.000
_cell.length_b   1.000
_cell.length_c   1.000
_cell.angle_alpha   90.00
_cell.angle_beta   90.00
_cell.angle_gamma   90.00
#
_symmetry.space_group_name_H-M   'P 1'
#
loop_
_entity.id
_entity.type
_entity.pdbx_description
1 polymer ?
#
loop_
_entity_poly.entity_id
_entity_poly.type
_entity_poly.pdbx_seq_one_letter_code
_entity_poly.pdbx_strand_id
1 'polypeptide(L)' 'MREKYDYWGVPFSVLYPIPNIRYKSVPHQIACDCGEKAYSIKSVYRYQCKTCGRKYSLVRGDYILIKNDLEE' A
#
# COMPACT_ATOMS: atom_id res chain seq x y z
N MET A 1 4.47 -3.38 9.17
CA MET A 1 3.28 -3.52 8.31
C MET A 1 2.54 -2.21 8.21
N ARG A 2 2.59 -1.56 7.03
CA ARG A 2 1.79 -0.36 6.75
C ARG A 2 0.29 -0.68 6.77
N GLU A 3 -0.51 0.32 7.15
CA GLU A 3 -1.95 0.24 7.04
C GLU A 3 -2.39 0.13 5.57
N LYS A 4 -3.39 -0.73 5.36
CA LYS A 4 -3.90 -1.12 4.04
C LYS A 4 -5.37 -0.75 3.99
N TYR A 5 -5.81 -0.24 2.86
CA TYR A 5 -7.16 0.26 2.66
C TYR A 5 -7.75 -0.27 1.35
N ASP A 6 -9.06 -0.45 1.33
CA ASP A 6 -9.79 -0.87 0.14
C ASP A 6 -10.01 0.32 -0.82
N TYR A 7 -10.77 0.10 -1.90
CA TYR A 7 -11.17 1.13 -2.83
C TYR A 7 -11.92 2.29 -2.16
N TRP A 8 -12.78 2.01 -1.18
CA TRP A 8 -13.52 3.02 -0.41
C TRP A 8 -12.70 3.69 0.69
N GLY A 9 -11.43 3.30 0.85
CA GLY A 9 -10.55 3.87 1.86
C GLY A 9 -10.85 3.38 3.27
N VAL A 10 -11.59 2.27 3.41
CA VAL A 10 -11.84 1.60 4.69
C VAL A 10 -10.60 0.75 5.03
N PRO A 11 -10.08 0.84 6.26
CA PRO A 11 -8.93 0.05 6.66
C PRO A 11 -9.28 -1.43 6.66
N PHE A 12 -8.35 -2.26 6.17
CA PHE A 12 -8.53 -3.71 6.10
C PHE A 12 -8.76 -4.35 7.47
N SER A 13 -8.26 -3.73 8.56
CA SER A 13 -8.54 -4.16 9.93
C SER A 13 -10.02 -4.10 10.32
N VAL A 14 -10.79 -3.18 9.70
CA VAL A 14 -12.24 -3.05 9.91
C VAL A 14 -13.01 -4.01 9.02
N LEU A 15 -12.60 -4.13 7.75
CA LEU A 15 -13.26 -5.03 6.80
C LEU A 15 -13.06 -6.51 7.14
N TYR A 16 -11.89 -6.84 7.71
CA TYR A 16 -11.47 -8.21 7.96
C TYR A 16 -10.91 -8.32 9.38
N PRO A 17 -11.79 -8.43 10.40
CA PRO A 17 -11.37 -8.52 11.80
C PRO A 17 -10.69 -9.85 12.14
N ILE A 18 -10.64 -10.83 11.22
CA ILE A 18 -10.16 -12.19 11.47
C ILE A 18 -8.70 -12.36 10.99
N PRO A 19 -7.74 -12.60 11.89
CA PRO A 19 -6.31 -12.61 11.58
C PRO A 19 -5.84 -13.78 10.70
N ASN A 20 -6.67 -14.82 10.50
CA ASN A 20 -6.28 -16.05 9.81
C ASN A 20 -6.77 -16.18 8.37
N ILE A 21 -7.45 -15.16 7.82
CA ILE A 21 -7.87 -15.21 6.42
C ILE A 21 -6.73 -14.66 5.56
N ARG A 22 -6.03 -15.57 4.86
CA ARG A 22 -5.12 -15.22 3.76
C ARG A 22 -5.92 -14.59 2.62
N TYR A 23 -6.15 -13.29 2.67
CA TYR A 23 -6.81 -12.60 1.57
C TYR A 23 -5.88 -12.48 0.37
N LYS A 24 -6.31 -13.14 -0.73
CA LYS A 24 -5.87 -12.92 -2.11
C LYS A 24 -6.16 -11.50 -2.63
N SER A 25 -6.97 -10.71 -1.90
CA SER A 25 -7.33 -9.35 -2.28
C SER A 25 -6.19 -8.38 -2.03
N VAL A 26 -5.72 -7.80 -3.12
CA VAL A 26 -4.67 -6.78 -3.11
C VAL A 26 -5.30 -5.46 -2.68
N PRO A 27 -4.76 -4.74 -1.68
CA PRO A 27 -5.31 -3.47 -1.26
C PRO A 27 -5.31 -2.47 -2.41
N HIS A 28 -6.31 -1.59 -2.47
CA HIS A 28 -6.34 -0.53 -3.49
C HIS A 28 -5.51 0.68 -3.08
N GLN A 29 -5.37 0.87 -1.78
CA GLN A 29 -4.67 2.00 -1.18
C GLN A 29 -3.83 1.55 0.02
N ILE A 30 -2.73 2.25 0.29
CA ILE A 30 -1.88 2.02 1.45
C ILE A 30 -1.52 3.35 2.14
N ALA A 31 -1.13 3.29 3.41
CA ALA A 31 -0.61 4.46 4.12
C ALA A 31 0.75 4.92 3.55
N CYS A 32 0.85 6.20 3.23
CA CYS A 32 2.10 6.88 2.88
C CYS A 32 2.73 7.49 4.13
N ASP A 33 4.05 7.59 4.20
CA ASP A 33 4.73 8.25 5.34
C ASP A 33 4.48 9.77 5.41
N CYS A 34 3.86 10.38 4.38
CA CYS A 34 3.44 11.78 4.44
C CYS A 34 2.07 11.98 5.13
N GLY A 35 1.45 10.92 5.64
CA GLY A 35 0.12 10.95 6.26
C GLY A 35 -1.04 10.79 5.27
N GLU A 36 -0.77 10.81 3.96
CA GLU A 36 -1.78 10.61 2.92
C GLU A 36 -1.87 9.14 2.46
N LYS A 37 -2.81 8.86 1.56
CA LYS A 37 -2.98 7.54 0.95
C LYS A 37 -2.22 7.44 -0.37
N ALA A 38 -1.52 6.33 -0.57
CA ALA A 38 -0.91 5.97 -1.84
C ALA A 38 -1.83 5.02 -2.61
N TYR A 39 -2.07 5.31 -3.88
CA TYR A 39 -3.01 4.60 -4.75
C TYR A 39 -2.29 3.59 -5.64
N SER A 40 -2.95 2.46 -5.92
CA SER A 40 -2.47 1.49 -6.91
C SER A 40 -2.38 2.11 -8.30
N ILE A 41 -1.27 1.87 -9.02
CA ILE A 41 -0.93 2.66 -10.22
C ILE A 41 -1.23 1.93 -11.53
N LYS A 42 -0.94 0.62 -11.64
CA LYS A 42 -1.12 -0.17 -12.89
C LYS A 42 -0.65 -1.62 -12.80
N SER A 43 0.09 -1.99 -11.77
CA SER A 43 0.46 -3.36 -11.47
C SER A 43 -0.04 -3.70 -10.09
N VAL A 44 -0.66 -4.87 -9.96
CA VAL A 44 -0.89 -5.50 -8.66
C VAL A 44 0.40 -5.34 -7.86
N TYR A 45 0.32 -4.75 -6.66
CA TYR A 45 1.44 -4.52 -5.75
C TYR A 45 2.28 -3.24 -5.89
N ARG A 46 1.99 -2.31 -6.81
CA ARG A 46 2.68 -0.99 -6.88
C ARG A 46 1.74 0.16 -6.54
N TYR A 47 2.19 1.04 -5.65
CA TYR A 47 1.41 2.18 -5.14
C TYR A 47 2.18 3.48 -5.29
N GLN A 48 1.49 4.58 -5.55
CA GLN A 48 2.08 5.92 -5.60
C GLN A 48 1.21 6.90 -4.82
N CYS A 49 1.86 7.68 -3.97
CA CYS A 49 1.24 8.83 -3.35
C CYS A 49 1.18 9.98 -4.37
N LYS A 50 0.00 10.53 -4.60
CA LYS A 50 -0.18 11.68 -5.51
C LYS A 50 0.42 12.97 -4.94
N THR A 51 0.51 13.07 -3.62
CA THR A 51 0.94 14.28 -2.90
C THR A 51 2.45 14.41 -2.83
N CYS A 52 3.12 13.38 -2.33
CA CYS A 52 4.58 13.40 -2.17
C CYS A 52 5.33 12.62 -3.26
N GLY A 53 4.63 12.05 -4.24
CA GLY A 53 5.22 11.32 -5.37
C GLY A 53 5.87 9.97 -5.02
N ARG A 54 5.97 9.62 -3.73
CA ARG A 54 6.59 8.38 -3.23
C ARG A 54 5.92 7.16 -3.82
N LYS A 55 6.73 6.18 -4.20
CA LYS A 55 6.27 4.91 -4.77
C LYS A 55 6.58 3.77 -3.81
N TYR A 56 5.70 2.80 -3.73
CA TYR A 56 5.82 1.64 -2.87
C TYR A 56 5.59 0.35 -3.65
N SER A 57 6.26 -0.73 -3.24
CA SER A 57 6.10 -2.06 -3.83
C SER A 57 5.86 -3.11 -2.74
N LEU A 58 5.06 -4.15 -3.02
CA LEU A 58 4.97 -5.31 -2.12
C LEU A 58 6.28 -6.10 -2.16
N VAL A 59 6.92 -6.26 -1.01
CA VAL A 59 8.08 -7.11 -0.81
C VAL A 59 7.85 -7.93 0.46
N ARG A 60 7.91 -9.27 0.34
CA ARG A 60 7.74 -10.21 1.45
C ARG A 60 6.49 -9.95 2.34
N GLY A 61 5.39 -9.50 1.74
CA GLY A 61 4.12 -9.25 2.44
C GLY A 61 3.96 -7.85 3.04
N ASP A 62 4.98 -6.99 2.93
CA ASP A 62 4.95 -5.59 3.38
C ASP A 62 5.11 -4.63 2.18
N TYR A 63 4.62 -3.40 2.33
CA TYR A 63 4.73 -2.37 1.30
C TYR A 63 5.92 -1.47 1.63
N ILE A 64 7.02 -1.68 0.92
CA ILE A 64 8.26 -0.93 1.14
C ILE A 64 8.35 0.24 0.16
N LEU A 65 8.96 1.33 0.62
CA LEU A 65 9.27 2.48 -0.23
C LEU A 65 10.26 2.03 -1.31
N ILE A 66 9.93 2.27 -2.57
CA ILE A 66 10.88 2.18 -3.67
C ILE A 66 11.76 3.42 -3.54
N LYS A 67 12.95 3.25 -2.97
CA LYS A 67 14.01 4.23 -3.17
C LYS A 67 14.33 4.20 -4.66
N ASN A 68 14.22 5.33 -5.35
CA ASN A 68 14.88 5.45 -6.64
C ASN A 68 16.38 5.32 -6.32
N ASP A 69 16.99 4.21 -6.70
CA ASP A 69 18.44 4.08 -6.83
C ASP A 69 18.87 4.97 -8.01
N LEU A 70 18.88 6.28 -7.78
CA LEU A 70 19.47 7.28 -8.65
C LEU A 70 20.33 8.23 -7.81
N GLU A 71 21.19 7.63 -7.00
CA GLU A 71 22.45 8.15 -6.45
C GLU A 71 23.27 6.85 -6.28
N GLU A 72 24.23 6.45 -7.11
CA GLU A 72 25.22 7.14 -7.97
C GLU A 72 25.75 6.13 -9.00
#